data_AF-M7NF66-F1
#
_entry.id   AF-M7NF66-F1
#
_cell.length_a   1.000
_cell.length_b   1.000
_cell.length_c   1.000
_cell.angle_alpha   90.00
_cell.angle_beta   90.00
_cell.angle_gamma   90.00
#
_symmetry.space_group_name_H-M   'P 1'
#
loop_
_entity.id
_entity.type
_entity.pdbx_description
1 polymer ?
#
loop_
_entity_poly.entity_id
_entity_poly.type
_entity_poly.pdbx_seq_one_letter_code
_entity_poly.pdbx_strand_id
1 'polypeptide(L)'
;MRLRKKYSRGAIAMAMMHGFLMGIGGVLLFGFIVMSDDEKSGAEEPESGETVPADAEPAKEEAKKGEGEEATGNRKSMFFAIQHGMFSSYDAATGFLSAQAQLDKAAIVRVADKFYLWSAIHLTDSEARASVVKDTFVKPFTIDAAACPAETSGKLPVLLAAQEAANFKFDDKTKDDTLPEGWKKNVGAVQGITEDPAIMRLHLVSHYSEAAECLKIEF
;
A
#
# COMPACT_ATOMS: atom_id res chain seq x y z
N MET A 1 -25.38 5.37 35.06
CA MET A 1 -24.30 5.25 36.07
C MET A 1 -23.01 4.86 35.37
N ARG A 2 -21.90 5.61 35.55
CA ARG A 2 -20.58 5.26 34.99
C ARG A 2 -19.81 4.41 36.01
N LEU A 3 -19.68 3.11 35.76
CA LEU A 3 -18.91 2.18 36.58
C LEU A 3 -17.41 2.36 36.30
N ARG A 4 -16.71 3.10 37.16
CA ARG A 4 -15.23 3.13 37.17
C ARG A 4 -14.73 1.86 37.87
N LYS A 5 -14.23 0.88 37.10
CA LYS A 5 -13.50 -0.27 37.67
C LYS A 5 -12.19 0.23 38.29
N LYS A 6 -12.01 -0.02 39.59
CA LYS A 6 -10.73 0.19 40.29
C LYS A 6 -9.88 -1.08 40.11
N TYR A 7 -8.80 -0.99 39.36
CA TYR A 7 -7.83 -2.08 39.27
C TYR A 7 -7.03 -2.16 40.57
N SER A 8 -6.98 -3.35 41.17
CA SER A 8 -6.20 -3.60 42.38
C SER A 8 -4.70 -3.48 42.09
N ARG A 9 -3.92 -2.97 43.05
CA ARG A 9 -2.45 -2.82 42.93
C ARG A 9 -1.77 -4.15 42.56
N GLY A 10 -2.33 -5.29 42.96
CA GLY A 10 -1.83 -6.61 42.58
C GLY A 10 -2.03 -6.95 41.09
N ALA A 11 -3.11 -6.47 40.47
CA ALA A 11 -3.34 -6.68 39.04
C ALA A 11 -2.35 -5.86 38.18
N ILE A 12 -1.99 -4.68 38.67
CA ILE A 12 -0.97 -3.81 38.04
C ILE A 12 0.42 -4.45 38.16
N ALA A 13 0.77 -5.01 39.32
CA ALA A 13 2.04 -5.72 39.51
C ALA A 13 2.17 -6.96 38.61
N MET A 14 1.11 -7.74 38.46
CA MET A 14 1.08 -8.90 37.56
C MET A 14 1.22 -8.50 36.09
N ALA A 15 0.56 -7.41 35.68
CA ALA A 15 0.69 -6.88 34.32
C ALA A 15 2.12 -6.38 34.03
N MET A 16 2.77 -5.74 35.01
CA MET A 16 4.17 -5.31 34.88
C MET A 16 5.13 -6.50 34.77
N MET A 17 4.94 -7.55 35.57
CA MET A 17 5.77 -8.76 35.51
C MET A 17 5.61 -9.49 34.17
N HIS A 18 4.39 -9.54 33.63
CA HIS A 18 4.13 -10.16 32.33
C HIS A 18 4.74 -9.34 31.18
N GLY A 19 4.65 -8.01 31.25
CA GLY A 19 5.30 -7.11 30.29
C GLY A 19 6.83 -7.26 30.30
N PHE A 20 7.43 -7.42 31.48
CA PHE A 20 8.87 -7.64 31.62
C PHE A 20 9.33 -8.97 31.01
N LEU A 21 8.60 -10.07 31.23
CA LEU A 21 8.92 -11.38 30.63
C LEU A 21 8.79 -11.37 29.11
N MET A 22 7.74 -10.72 28.58
CA MET A 22 7.58 -10.53 27.13
C MET A 22 8.69 -9.65 26.53
N GLY A 23 9.12 -8.61 27.26
CA GLY A 23 10.23 -7.74 26.86
C GLY A 23 11.55 -8.49 26.76
N ILE A 24 11.89 -9.34 27.74
CA ILE A 24 13.09 -10.20 27.67
C ILE A 24 13.01 -11.14 26.46
N GLY A 25 11.85 -11.75 26.21
CA GLY A 25 11.64 -12.60 25.04
C GLY A 25 11.89 -11.87 23.72
N GLY A 26 11.43 -10.62 23.60
CA GLY A 26 11.65 -9.78 22.42
C GLY A 26 13.12 -9.42 22.19
N VAL A 27 13.85 -9.06 23.25
CA VAL A 27 15.29 -8.72 23.16
C VAL A 27 16.13 -9.95 22.80
N LEU A 28 15.81 -11.12 23.36
CA LEU A 28 16.50 -12.38 23.00
C LEU A 28 16.21 -12.79 21.56
N LEU A 29 14.96 -12.64 21.08
CA LEU A 29 14.59 -12.94 19.70
C LEU A 29 15.31 -12.00 18.72
N PHE A 30 15.36 -10.71 19.04
CA PHE A 30 16.06 -9.72 18.22
C PHE A 30 17.58 -9.97 18.23
N GLY A 31 18.17 -10.27 19.39
CA GLY A 31 19.57 -10.65 19.51
C GLY A 31 19.90 -11.91 18.70
N PHE A 32 19.00 -12.89 18.65
CA PHE A 32 19.17 -14.09 17.83
C PHE A 32 19.14 -13.78 16.33
N ILE A 33 18.25 -12.88 15.89
CA ILE A 33 18.19 -12.44 14.48
C ILE A 33 19.49 -11.73 14.09
N VAL A 34 19.96 -10.79 14.92
CA VAL A 34 21.23 -10.07 14.68
C VAL A 34 22.44 -11.00 14.67
N MET A 35 22.52 -11.97 15.60
CA MET A 35 23.61 -12.95 15.59
C MET A 35 23.54 -13.96 14.43
N SER A 36 22.35 -14.25 13.90
CA SER A 36 22.17 -15.20 12.79
C SER A 36 22.56 -14.62 11.43
N ASP A 37 22.60 -13.29 11.30
CA ASP A 37 23.10 -12.62 10.08
C ASP A 37 24.64 -12.55 10.01
N ASP A 38 25.35 -12.86 11.11
CA ASP A 38 26.82 -12.80 11.19
C ASP A 38 27.54 -14.15 10.94
N GLU A 39 26.82 -15.26 10.68
CA GLU A 39 27.43 -16.55 10.31
C GLU A 39 27.95 -16.60 8.85
N LYS A 40 28.50 -15.48 8.37
CA LYS A 40 29.33 -15.42 7.17
C LYS A 40 30.47 -14.41 7.25
N SER A 41 31.16 -14.31 8.38
CA SER A 41 32.58 -13.93 8.39
C SER A 41 33.26 -14.41 9.67
N GLY A 42 34.47 -14.97 9.52
CA GLY A 42 35.19 -15.63 10.60
C GLY A 42 35.89 -14.68 11.57
N ALA A 43 36.15 -15.26 12.76
CA ALA A 43 37.22 -14.98 13.72
C ALA A 43 37.46 -13.51 14.15
N GLU A 44 37.17 -13.19 15.41
CA GLU A 44 38.16 -12.94 16.48
C GLU A 44 37.47 -12.61 17.82
N GLU A 45 38.15 -12.93 18.92
CA GLU A 45 37.73 -12.79 20.33
C GLU A 45 37.79 -11.33 20.85
N PRO A 46 37.28 -11.05 22.08
CA PRO A 46 36.77 -9.75 22.50
C PRO A 46 37.76 -8.87 23.28
N GLU A 47 37.59 -7.55 23.24
CA GLU A 47 38.08 -6.65 24.31
C GLU A 47 37.01 -5.62 24.76
N SER A 48 36.58 -5.83 26.00
CA SER A 48 36.46 -4.85 27.10
C SER A 48 36.25 -3.36 26.79
N GLY A 49 35.06 -2.88 27.18
CA GLY A 49 34.90 -1.78 28.15
C GLY A 49 35.00 -0.34 27.64
N GLU A 50 33.92 0.44 27.79
CA GLU A 50 33.92 1.70 28.56
C GLU A 50 32.47 2.24 28.73
N THR A 51 32.28 3.05 29.77
CA THR A 51 31.02 3.43 30.43
C THR A 51 30.34 4.71 29.88
N VAL A 52 29.00 4.66 29.74
CA VAL A 52 27.91 5.63 30.10
C VAL A 52 28.24 7.15 30.13
N PRO A 53 27.48 8.06 29.47
CA PRO A 53 26.33 8.70 30.16
C PRO A 53 25.08 9.05 29.33
N ALA A 54 23.97 9.13 30.08
CA ALA A 54 22.64 9.58 29.69
C ALA A 54 22.55 11.12 29.52
N ASP A 55 21.44 11.53 28.88
CA ASP A 55 20.91 12.88 28.61
C ASP A 55 21.40 13.61 27.34
N ALA A 56 20.57 13.56 26.29
CA ALA A 56 20.39 14.64 25.32
C ALA A 56 19.02 14.52 24.60
N GLU A 57 18.36 15.67 24.45
CA GLU A 57 17.07 16.00 23.82
C GLU A 57 16.73 15.34 22.46
N PRO A 58 15.44 15.37 22.03
CA PRO A 58 14.99 14.65 20.85
C PRO A 58 15.56 15.29 19.58
N ALA A 59 16.45 14.56 18.91
CA ALA A 59 16.91 14.93 17.59
C ALA A 59 15.75 14.81 16.58
N LYS A 60 15.49 15.93 15.92
CA LYS A 60 14.65 16.09 14.72
C LYS A 60 14.80 14.89 13.78
N GLU A 61 13.68 14.34 13.35
CA GLU A 61 13.61 13.52 12.13
C GLU A 61 14.05 14.40 10.94
N GLU A 62 15.33 14.28 10.57
CA GLU A 62 15.77 14.64 9.24
C GLU A 62 15.20 13.60 8.27
N ALA A 63 14.26 14.05 7.46
CA ALA A 63 13.80 13.36 6.27
C ALA A 63 15.01 13.07 5.36
N LYS A 64 15.51 11.83 5.40
CA LYS A 64 16.41 11.34 4.36
C LYS A 64 15.61 11.15 3.07
N LYS A 65 15.77 12.12 2.17
CA LYS A 65 15.77 11.88 0.73
C LYS A 65 16.80 10.77 0.44
N GLY A 66 16.32 9.58 0.11
CA GLY A 66 17.09 8.53 -0.53
C GLY A 66 16.68 8.44 -1.98
N GLU A 67 17.51 8.98 -2.87
CA GLU A 67 17.53 8.60 -4.27
C GLU A 67 17.89 7.12 -4.39
N GLY A 68 17.15 6.38 -5.23
CA GLY A 68 17.62 5.14 -5.83
C GLY A 68 17.65 3.90 -4.93
N GLU A 69 16.50 3.49 -4.39
CA GLU A 69 16.29 2.07 -4.07
C GLU A 69 15.68 1.39 -5.30
N GLU A 70 16.40 0.40 -5.84
CA GLU A 70 15.97 -0.39 -6.99
C GLU A 70 14.60 -1.04 -6.72
N ALA A 71 13.63 -0.72 -7.57
CA ALA A 71 12.26 -1.23 -7.52
C ALA A 71 12.19 -2.72 -7.95
N THR A 72 12.77 -3.62 -7.14
CA THR A 72 12.65 -5.08 -7.33
C THR A 72 11.90 -5.80 -6.19
N GLY A 73 11.45 -5.08 -5.16
CA GLY A 73 10.92 -5.72 -3.94
C GLY A 73 9.42 -6.01 -3.87
N ASN A 74 8.55 -5.09 -4.28
CA ASN A 74 7.14 -5.20 -3.90
C ASN A 74 6.17 -5.43 -5.07
N ARG A 75 5.84 -6.71 -5.31
CA ARG A 75 4.84 -7.13 -6.32
C ARG A 75 3.42 -7.23 -5.76
N LYS A 76 3.19 -6.74 -4.54
CA LYS A 76 1.87 -6.74 -3.88
C LYS A 76 1.65 -5.42 -3.14
N SER A 77 0.62 -4.68 -3.50
CA SER A 77 0.30 -3.42 -2.80
C SER A 77 -1.17 -3.38 -2.40
N MET A 78 -1.44 -2.93 -1.18
CA MET A 78 -2.78 -2.68 -0.68
C MET A 78 -3.24 -1.27 -1.08
N PHE A 79 -4.52 -1.14 -1.41
CA PHE A 79 -5.18 0.08 -1.80
C PHE A 79 -6.61 0.11 -1.25
N PHE A 80 -7.25 1.28 -1.37
CA PHE A 80 -8.57 1.53 -0.80
C PHE A 80 -9.47 2.19 -1.85
N ALA A 81 -10.45 1.45 -2.36
CA ALA A 81 -11.41 1.96 -3.35
C ALA A 81 -12.62 2.63 -2.70
N ILE A 82 -13.11 3.72 -3.30
CA ILE A 82 -14.42 4.29 -2.98
C ILE A 82 -15.47 3.57 -3.83
N GLN A 83 -16.25 2.68 -3.19
CA GLN A 83 -17.18 1.78 -3.87
C GLN A 83 -18.62 2.28 -3.83
N HIS A 84 -19.26 2.27 -5.00
CA HIS A 84 -20.67 2.64 -5.23
C HIS A 84 -21.58 1.43 -5.37
N GLY A 85 -21.04 0.29 -5.80
CA GLY A 85 -21.84 -0.90 -6.01
C GLY A 85 -21.02 -2.09 -6.47
N MET A 86 -21.68 -3.25 -6.46
CA MET A 86 -21.20 -4.52 -7.01
C MET A 86 -22.34 -5.13 -7.81
N PHE A 87 -22.05 -5.54 -9.03
CA PHE A 87 -23.01 -6.06 -9.99
C PHE A 87 -22.59 -7.46 -10.45
N SER A 88 -23.58 -8.28 -10.80
CA SER A 88 -23.38 -9.61 -11.36
C SER A 88 -23.16 -9.60 -12.87
N SER A 89 -23.37 -8.47 -13.55
CA SER A 89 -23.10 -8.31 -14.99
C SER A 89 -22.57 -6.92 -15.31
N TYR A 90 -21.80 -6.84 -16.40
CA TYR A 90 -21.28 -5.59 -16.93
C TYR A 90 -22.42 -4.64 -17.34
N ASP A 91 -23.43 -5.15 -18.06
CA ASP A 91 -24.57 -4.35 -18.52
C ASP A 91 -25.34 -3.68 -17.37
N ALA A 92 -25.49 -4.37 -16.23
CA ALA A 92 -26.13 -3.80 -15.05
C ALA A 92 -25.28 -2.68 -14.43
N ALA A 93 -23.95 -2.87 -14.35
CA ALA A 93 -23.03 -1.86 -13.87
C ALA A 93 -23.01 -0.62 -14.78
N THR A 94 -22.96 -0.82 -16.10
CA THR A 94 -23.00 0.26 -17.10
C THR A 94 -24.35 0.98 -17.07
N GLY A 95 -25.46 0.24 -16.95
CA GLY A 95 -26.79 0.82 -16.83
C GLY A 95 -26.89 1.74 -15.62
N PHE A 96 -26.41 1.30 -14.46
CA PHE A 96 -26.34 2.13 -13.24
C PHE A 96 -25.45 3.37 -13.44
N LEU A 97 -24.24 3.18 -13.99
CA LEU A 97 -23.29 4.27 -14.23
C LEU A 97 -23.88 5.34 -15.16
N SER A 98 -24.54 4.93 -16.24
CA SER A 98 -25.17 5.84 -17.21
C SER A 98 -26.30 6.69 -16.62
N ALA A 99 -26.94 6.24 -15.54
CA ALA A 99 -28.00 6.95 -14.86
C ALA A 99 -27.50 7.99 -13.84
N GLN A 100 -26.19 8.01 -13.54
CA GLN A 100 -25.59 8.86 -12.51
C GLN A 100 -24.54 9.80 -13.10
N ALA A 101 -24.97 11.02 -13.45
CA ALA A 101 -24.09 12.04 -14.04
C ALA A 101 -22.88 12.40 -13.14
N GLN A 102 -23.04 12.30 -11.82
CA GLN A 102 -21.96 12.53 -10.84
C GLN A 102 -20.86 11.47 -10.84
N LEU A 103 -21.03 10.38 -11.58
CA LEU A 103 -20.06 9.27 -11.69
C LEU A 103 -19.35 9.27 -13.05
N ASP A 104 -19.27 10.41 -13.73
CA ASP A 104 -18.62 10.58 -15.04
C ASP A 104 -17.16 10.11 -15.08
N LYS A 105 -16.47 10.13 -13.94
CA LYS A 105 -15.08 9.64 -13.77
C LYS A 105 -14.97 8.29 -13.06
N ALA A 106 -16.08 7.64 -12.75
CA ALA A 106 -16.06 6.31 -12.17
C ALA A 106 -15.67 5.27 -13.22
N ALA A 107 -15.15 4.14 -12.76
CA ALA A 107 -14.80 3.02 -13.61
C ALA A 107 -15.38 1.72 -13.06
N ILE A 108 -15.71 0.81 -13.98
CA ILE A 108 -16.11 -0.55 -13.67
C ILE A 108 -14.82 -1.38 -13.65
N VAL A 109 -14.59 -2.10 -12.56
CA VAL A 109 -13.46 -3.02 -12.40
C VAL A 109 -14.00 -4.43 -12.26
N ARG A 110 -13.58 -5.32 -13.16
CA ARG A 110 -13.93 -6.73 -13.09
C ARG A 110 -12.98 -7.46 -12.14
N VAL A 111 -13.54 -8.12 -11.13
CA VAL A 111 -12.78 -9.02 -10.25
C VAL A 111 -13.50 -10.35 -10.23
N ALA A 112 -12.84 -11.39 -10.75
CA ALA A 112 -13.45 -12.68 -11.03
C ALA A 112 -14.73 -12.53 -11.89
N ASP A 113 -15.88 -12.99 -11.38
CA ASP A 113 -17.19 -12.98 -12.04
C ASP A 113 -18.07 -11.79 -11.63
N LYS A 114 -17.51 -10.80 -10.92
CA LYS A 114 -18.23 -9.63 -10.41
C LYS A 114 -17.68 -8.33 -11.00
N PHE A 115 -18.54 -7.32 -11.04
CA PHE A 115 -18.25 -6.00 -11.58
C PHE A 115 -18.43 -4.97 -10.48
N TYR A 116 -17.34 -4.32 -10.09
CA TYR A 116 -17.31 -3.33 -9.02
C TYR A 116 -17.29 -1.93 -9.62
N LEU A 117 -18.16 -1.05 -9.12
CA LEU A 117 -18.18 0.34 -9.53
C LEU A 117 -17.44 1.18 -8.49
N TRP A 118 -16.31 1.74 -8.89
CA TRP A 118 -15.46 2.56 -8.04
C TRP A 118 -15.30 3.97 -8.62
N SER A 119 -15.17 4.99 -7.77
CA SER A 119 -14.94 6.38 -8.21
C SER A 119 -13.55 6.90 -7.95
N ALA A 120 -12.81 6.28 -7.04
CA ALA A 120 -11.42 6.62 -6.74
C ALA A 120 -10.72 5.44 -6.05
N ILE A 121 -9.40 5.38 -6.15
CA ILE A 121 -8.56 4.44 -5.42
C ILE A 121 -7.51 5.23 -4.65
N HIS A 122 -7.42 5.08 -3.34
CA HIS A 122 -6.47 5.76 -2.47
C HIS A 122 -5.37 4.82 -1.96
N LEU A 123 -4.26 5.40 -1.49
CA LEU A 123 -3.13 4.65 -0.94
C LEU A 123 -3.36 4.29 0.53
N THR A 124 -4.09 5.12 1.27
CA THR A 124 -4.35 4.92 2.70
C THR A 124 -5.85 4.89 3.01
N ASP A 125 -6.22 4.17 4.07
CA ASP A 125 -7.59 4.12 4.58
C ASP A 125 -8.06 5.52 5.04
N SER A 126 -7.16 6.33 5.60
CA SER A 126 -7.47 7.69 6.04
C SER A 126 -7.86 8.61 4.86
N GLU A 127 -7.09 8.56 3.77
CA GLU A 127 -7.43 9.29 2.54
C GLU A 127 -8.77 8.83 1.99
N ALA A 128 -8.98 7.51 1.90
CA ALA A 128 -10.22 6.95 1.37
C ALA A 128 -11.42 7.40 2.21
N ARG A 129 -11.33 7.31 3.55
CA ARG A 129 -12.41 7.74 4.45
C ARG A 129 -12.71 9.23 4.34
N ALA A 130 -11.69 10.07 4.08
CA ALA A 130 -11.89 11.50 3.87
C ALA A 130 -12.63 11.81 2.56
N SER A 131 -12.58 10.90 1.58
CA SER A 131 -13.21 11.02 0.26
C SER A 131 -14.54 10.27 0.13
N VAL A 132 -15.04 9.64 1.19
CA VAL A 132 -16.36 8.98 1.18
C VAL A 132 -17.46 10.02 0.99
N VAL A 133 -18.40 9.68 0.11
CA VAL A 133 -19.60 10.47 -0.16
C VAL A 133 -20.84 9.67 0.22
N LYS A 134 -22.03 10.27 0.10
CA LYS A 134 -23.28 9.60 0.44
C LYS A 134 -23.43 8.29 -0.36
N ASP A 135 -23.90 7.24 0.31
CA ASP A 135 -24.19 5.94 -0.28
C ASP A 135 -22.95 5.21 -0.87
N THR A 136 -21.74 5.56 -0.42
CA THR A 136 -20.50 4.85 -0.74
C THR A 136 -19.80 4.31 0.50
N PHE A 137 -18.85 3.40 0.30
CA PHE A 137 -18.01 2.87 1.36
C PHE A 137 -16.59 2.59 0.87
N VAL A 138 -15.65 2.54 1.81
CA VAL A 138 -14.26 2.17 1.53
C VAL A 138 -14.15 0.66 1.41
N LYS A 139 -13.60 0.18 0.30
CA LYS A 139 -13.26 -1.23 0.07
C LYS A 139 -11.73 -1.39 0.02
N PRO A 140 -11.10 -2.01 1.03
CA PRO A 140 -9.70 -2.40 0.91
C PRO A 140 -9.55 -3.52 -0.12
N PHE A 141 -8.45 -3.50 -0.86
CA PHE A 141 -8.09 -4.55 -1.81
C PHE A 141 -6.57 -4.59 -2.00
N THR A 142 -6.06 -5.68 -2.54
CA THR A 142 -4.65 -5.85 -2.89
C THR A 142 -4.52 -6.11 -4.38
N ILE A 143 -3.54 -5.46 -5.02
CA ILE A 143 -3.11 -5.80 -6.37
C ILE A 143 -1.89 -6.70 -6.23
N ASP A 144 -2.01 -7.93 -6.73
CA ASP A 144 -0.96 -8.93 -6.78
C ASP A 144 -0.47 -9.11 -8.22
N ALA A 145 0.80 -8.76 -8.44
CA ALA A 145 1.50 -8.89 -9.70
C ALA A 145 2.61 -9.97 -9.64
N ALA A 146 2.58 -10.87 -8.65
CA ALA A 146 3.61 -11.90 -8.47
C ALA A 146 3.73 -12.85 -9.67
N ALA A 147 2.62 -13.12 -10.35
CA ALA A 147 2.58 -13.94 -11.57
C ALA A 147 2.98 -13.17 -12.85
N CYS A 148 3.15 -11.86 -12.77
CA CYS A 148 3.53 -11.04 -13.92
C CYS A 148 5.05 -11.01 -14.14
N PRO A 149 5.51 -10.74 -15.38
CA PRO A 149 6.93 -10.53 -15.65
C PRO A 149 7.50 -9.43 -14.76
N ALA A 150 8.54 -9.78 -13.99
CA ALA A 150 9.13 -8.94 -12.94
C ALA A 150 9.54 -7.55 -13.45
N GLU A 151 10.07 -7.50 -14.68
CA GLU A 151 10.67 -6.29 -15.21
C GLU A 151 9.67 -5.28 -15.76
N THR A 152 8.43 -5.69 -16.03
CA THR A 152 7.37 -4.86 -16.63
C THR A 152 6.12 -4.83 -15.75
N SER A 153 5.11 -5.64 -16.04
CA SER A 153 3.82 -5.65 -15.32
C SER A 153 3.95 -6.05 -13.85
N GLY A 154 5.02 -6.74 -13.47
CA GLY A 154 5.36 -7.02 -12.06
C GLY A 154 5.62 -5.76 -11.22
N LYS A 155 5.98 -4.63 -11.85
CA LYS A 155 6.20 -3.33 -11.19
C LYS A 155 4.92 -2.52 -11.04
N LEU A 156 3.80 -2.97 -11.61
CA LEU A 156 2.54 -2.23 -11.61
C LEU A 156 2.08 -1.81 -10.20
N PRO A 157 2.14 -2.65 -9.14
CA PRO A 157 1.76 -2.24 -7.79
C PRO A 157 2.60 -1.08 -7.23
N VAL A 158 3.88 -0.98 -7.62
CA VAL A 158 4.77 0.12 -7.23
C VAL A 158 4.43 1.38 -8.03
N LEU A 159 4.24 1.25 -9.34
CA LEU A 159 3.89 2.36 -10.21
C LEU A 159 2.55 2.99 -9.82
N LEU A 160 1.58 2.17 -9.44
CA LEU A 160 0.26 2.62 -8.95
C LEU A 160 0.34 3.27 -7.57
N ALA A 161 1.40 3.03 -6.79
CA ALA A 161 1.62 3.66 -5.49
C ALA A 161 2.15 5.10 -5.59
N ALA A 162 2.26 5.66 -6.80
CA ALA A 162 2.58 7.07 -7.03
C ALA A 162 1.63 8.00 -6.25
N GLN A 163 2.19 8.87 -5.41
CA GLN A 163 1.41 9.81 -4.57
C GLN A 163 0.78 10.94 -5.41
N GLU A 164 1.54 11.50 -6.34
CA GLU A 164 1.15 12.65 -7.14
C GLU A 164 0.93 12.28 -8.61
N ALA A 165 0.06 13.02 -9.31
CA ALA A 165 -0.23 12.80 -10.74
C ALA A 165 1.01 12.87 -11.64
N ALA A 166 1.97 13.73 -11.28
CA ALA A 166 3.24 13.87 -11.98
C ALA A 166 4.08 12.59 -11.89
N ASN A 167 3.96 11.81 -10.81
CA ASN A 167 4.76 10.61 -10.57
C ASN A 167 4.32 9.40 -11.40
N PHE A 168 3.17 9.48 -12.09
CA PHE A 168 2.76 8.48 -13.09
C PHE A 168 3.45 8.69 -14.43
N LYS A 169 3.98 9.89 -14.68
CA LYS A 169 4.70 10.24 -15.91
C LYS A 169 6.16 9.83 -15.77
N PHE A 170 6.69 9.27 -16.84
CA PHE A 170 8.11 8.95 -16.96
C PHE A 170 8.65 9.70 -18.17
N ASP A 171 9.84 10.26 -18.03
CA ASP A 171 10.53 10.92 -19.14
C ASP A 171 10.80 9.92 -20.27
N ASP A 172 11.00 10.43 -21.48
CA ASP A 172 11.36 9.61 -22.65
C ASP A 172 12.69 8.87 -22.49
N LYS A 173 13.48 9.24 -21.48
CA LYS A 173 14.74 8.57 -21.11
C LYS A 173 14.52 7.28 -20.33
N THR A 174 13.36 7.09 -19.70
CA THR A 174 13.01 5.82 -19.07
C THR A 174 12.82 4.79 -20.17
N LYS A 175 13.58 3.70 -20.13
CA LYS A 175 13.48 2.64 -21.13
C LYS A 175 12.09 1.99 -21.04
N ASP A 176 11.37 2.00 -22.16
CA ASP A 176 10.00 1.47 -22.24
C ASP A 176 9.93 -0.04 -21.92
N ASP A 177 11.04 -0.77 -22.08
CA ASP A 177 11.18 -2.19 -21.74
C ASP A 177 11.06 -2.49 -20.23
N THR A 178 11.09 -1.46 -19.38
CA THR A 178 10.91 -1.58 -17.92
C THR A 178 9.51 -1.20 -17.44
N LEU A 179 8.65 -0.74 -18.34
CA LEU A 179 7.29 -0.31 -18.02
C LEU A 179 6.27 -1.36 -18.49
N PRO A 180 5.08 -1.42 -17.87
CA PRO A 180 3.96 -2.16 -18.43
C PRO A 180 3.66 -1.69 -19.86
N GLU A 181 3.19 -2.62 -20.69
CA GLU A 181 2.88 -2.33 -22.08
C GLU A 181 1.91 -1.13 -22.20
N GLY A 182 2.28 -0.15 -23.03
CA GLY A 182 1.45 1.02 -23.26
C GLY A 182 1.38 2.03 -22.11
N TRP A 183 2.21 1.90 -21.06
CA TRP A 183 2.17 2.76 -19.87
C TRP A 183 2.07 4.26 -20.16
N LYS A 184 3.02 4.83 -20.90
CA LYS A 184 3.04 6.27 -21.22
C LYS A 184 1.79 6.71 -21.96
N LYS A 185 1.32 5.91 -22.92
CA LYS A 185 0.09 6.18 -23.69
C LYS A 185 -1.14 6.16 -22.79
N ASN A 186 -1.25 5.15 -21.92
CA ASN A 186 -2.38 4.98 -21.02
C ASN A 186 -2.43 6.11 -19.96
N VAL A 187 -1.30 6.46 -19.36
CA VAL A 187 -1.21 7.61 -18.45
C VAL A 187 -1.59 8.91 -19.15
N GLY A 188 -1.11 9.13 -20.38
CA GLY A 188 -1.47 10.31 -21.17
C GLY A 188 -2.97 10.38 -21.49
N ALA A 189 -3.59 9.24 -21.84
CA ALA A 189 -5.03 9.17 -22.07
C ALA A 189 -5.83 9.49 -20.80
N VAL A 190 -5.43 8.93 -19.65
CA VAL A 190 -6.07 9.16 -18.37
C VAL A 190 -5.94 10.62 -17.91
N GLN A 191 -4.83 11.29 -18.21
CA GLN A 191 -4.66 12.72 -17.93
C GLN A 191 -5.61 13.61 -18.73
N GLY A 192 -6.07 13.16 -19.90
CA GLY A 192 -7.15 13.83 -20.63
C GLY A 192 -8.49 13.80 -19.88
N ILE A 193 -8.64 12.94 -18.88
CA ILE A 193 -9.86 12.75 -18.07
C ILE A 193 -9.72 13.48 -16.72
N THR A 194 -8.56 13.39 -16.08
CA THR A 194 -8.37 13.88 -14.70
C THR A 194 -6.91 14.17 -14.34
N GLU A 195 -6.70 15.11 -13.42
CA GLU A 195 -5.42 15.37 -12.76
C GLU A 195 -5.37 14.81 -11.32
N ASP A 196 -6.48 14.24 -10.83
CA ASP A 196 -6.54 13.64 -9.49
C ASP A 196 -5.84 12.27 -9.50
N PRO A 197 -4.75 12.06 -8.74
CA PRO A 197 -4.01 10.80 -8.72
C PRO A 197 -4.85 9.60 -8.27
N ALA A 198 -5.88 9.78 -7.43
CA ALA A 198 -6.75 8.69 -6.99
C ALA A 198 -7.68 8.20 -8.11
N ILE A 199 -8.16 9.12 -8.96
CA ILE A 199 -8.95 8.80 -10.16
C ILE A 199 -8.03 8.28 -11.27
N MET A 200 -6.82 8.84 -11.42
CA MET A 200 -5.85 8.31 -12.38
C MET A 200 -5.52 6.84 -12.10
N ARG A 201 -5.23 6.53 -10.82
CA ARG A 201 -4.98 5.18 -10.34
C ARG A 201 -6.15 4.25 -10.64
N LEU A 202 -7.39 4.70 -10.45
CA LEU A 202 -8.60 3.94 -10.79
C LEU A 202 -8.62 3.53 -12.27
N HIS A 203 -8.44 4.46 -13.19
CA HIS A 203 -8.50 4.15 -14.62
C HIS A 203 -7.34 3.24 -15.06
N LEU A 204 -6.14 3.44 -14.50
CA LEU A 204 -5.01 2.54 -14.76
C LEU A 204 -5.28 1.13 -14.24
N VAL A 205 -5.82 0.98 -13.03
CA VAL A 205 -6.21 -0.33 -12.48
C VAL A 205 -7.28 -0.99 -13.33
N SER A 206 -8.34 -0.27 -13.70
CA SER A 206 -9.41 -0.77 -14.57
C SER A 206 -8.83 -1.30 -15.89
N HIS A 207 -7.96 -0.53 -16.55
CA HIS A 207 -7.33 -0.95 -17.80
C HIS A 207 -6.42 -2.19 -17.64
N TYR A 208 -5.48 -2.17 -16.70
CA TYR A 208 -4.49 -3.24 -16.58
C TYR A 208 -5.04 -4.52 -15.96
N SER A 209 -6.08 -4.44 -15.12
CA SER A 209 -6.76 -5.64 -14.61
C SER A 209 -7.51 -6.40 -15.71
N GLU A 210 -7.89 -5.73 -16.80
CA GLU A 210 -8.48 -6.36 -17.98
C GLU A 210 -7.42 -6.82 -18.99
N ALA A 211 -6.37 -6.03 -19.19
CA ALA A 211 -5.34 -6.29 -20.19
C ALA A 211 -4.30 -7.34 -19.76
N ALA A 212 -4.01 -7.46 -18.47
CA ALA A 212 -2.98 -8.36 -17.95
C ALA A 212 -3.58 -9.49 -17.11
N GLU A 213 -3.73 -10.68 -17.69
CA GLU A 213 -4.27 -11.87 -17.01
C GLU A 213 -3.43 -12.32 -15.79
N CYS A 214 -2.16 -11.95 -15.74
CA CYS A 214 -1.27 -12.25 -14.63
C CYS A 214 -1.55 -11.41 -13.38
N LEU A 215 -2.26 -10.29 -13.52
CA LEU A 215 -2.59 -9.37 -12.43
C LEU A 215 -3.84 -9.86 -11.69
N LYS A 216 -3.78 -9.94 -10.37
CA LYS A 216 -4.92 -10.33 -9.54
C LYS A 216 -5.31 -9.21 -8.60
N ILE A 217 -6.63 -9.04 -8.43
CA ILE A 217 -7.21 -8.18 -7.40
C ILE A 217 -7.81 -9.10 -6.32
N GLU A 218 -7.37 -8.90 -5.08
CA GLU A 218 -7.78 -9.68 -3.90
C GLU A 218 -8.46 -8.77 -2.87
N PHE A 219 -9.44 -9.29 -2.13
CA PHE A 219 -10.25 -8.54 -1.15
C PHE A 219 -10.09 -9.07 0.26
#